data_AF-A0A967D9B6-F1
#
_entry.id   AF-A0A967D9B6-F1
#
_cell.length_a   1.000
_cell.length_b   1.000
_cell.length_c   1.000
_cell.angle_alpha   90.00
_cell.angle_beta   90.00
_cell.angle_gamma   90.00
#
_symmetry.space_group_name_H-M   'P 1'
#
loop_
_entity.id
_entity.type
_entity.pdbx_description
1 polymer ?
#
loop_
_entity_poly.entity_id
_entity_poly.type
_entity_poly.pdbx_seq_one_letter_code
_entity_poly.pdbx_strand_id
1 'polypeptide(L)'
;MKVHASDPTLQTLRHYGPNRVMVKLSGAYRQSGVDAEDLAQALLGDLGASALLWGSDWPHTGYEASQNYSQQLSELMKLVNDQNLSQQILSKNPQNLYWSKIQ
;
A
#
# COMPACT_ATOMS: atom_id res chain seq x y z
N MET A 1 11.63 -12.20 4.55
CA MET A 1 12.52 -11.92 3.41
C MET A 1 12.51 -10.42 3.21
N LYS A 2 13.69 -9.82 3.24
CA LYS A 2 13.85 -8.37 3.07
C LYS A 2 13.61 -7.99 1.62
N VAL A 3 13.11 -6.79 1.43
CA VAL A 3 12.90 -6.22 0.10
C VAL A 3 14.24 -5.80 -0.50
N HIS A 4 14.49 -6.21 -1.74
CA HIS A 4 15.72 -5.90 -2.45
C HIS A 4 15.47 -4.81 -3.47
N ALA A 5 16.32 -3.77 -3.50
CA ALA A 5 16.23 -2.71 -4.50
C ALA A 5 16.38 -3.21 -5.94
N SER A 6 16.96 -4.40 -6.15
CA SER A 6 17.04 -5.05 -7.46
C SER A 6 15.82 -5.90 -7.82
N ASP A 7 14.77 -5.92 -7.00
CA ASP A 7 13.53 -6.64 -7.31
C ASP A 7 12.95 -6.16 -8.66
N PRO A 8 12.73 -7.04 -9.65
CA PRO A 8 12.23 -6.65 -10.97
C PRO A 8 10.87 -5.95 -10.92
N THR A 9 10.03 -6.28 -9.95
CA THR A 9 8.73 -5.63 -9.74
C THR A 9 8.94 -4.19 -9.34
N LEU A 10 9.79 -3.93 -8.34
CA LEU A 10 10.10 -2.56 -7.90
C LEU A 10 10.80 -1.74 -9.00
N GLN A 11 11.69 -2.35 -9.79
CA GLN A 11 12.27 -1.69 -10.96
C GLN A 11 11.21 -1.30 -11.99
N THR A 12 10.24 -2.18 -12.25
CA THR A 12 9.15 -1.94 -13.19
C THR A 12 8.23 -0.82 -12.70
N LEU A 13 7.86 -0.83 -11.42
CA LEU A 13 7.04 0.22 -10.82
C LEU A 13 7.72 1.59 -10.91
N ARG A 14 9.03 1.66 -10.62
CA ARG A 14 9.83 2.89 -10.80
C ARG A 14 9.88 3.37 -12.24
N HIS A 15 10.04 2.45 -13.20
CA HIS A 15 10.11 2.79 -14.61
C HIS A 15 8.85 3.53 -15.09
N TYR A 16 7.65 3.07 -14.68
CA TYR A 16 6.40 3.74 -15.01
C TYR A 16 6.14 5.00 -14.18
N GLY A 17 6.56 4.98 -12.92
CA GLY A 17 6.50 6.11 -12.01
C GLY A 17 5.08 6.44 -11.48
N PRO A 18 4.99 7.37 -10.51
CA PRO A 18 3.78 7.61 -9.74
C PRO A 18 2.61 8.25 -10.48
N ASN A 19 2.84 8.78 -11.68
CA ASN A 19 1.78 9.35 -12.51
C ASN A 19 1.01 8.29 -13.31
N ARG A 20 1.54 7.06 -13.38
CA ARG A 20 0.96 5.95 -14.18
C ARG A 20 0.70 4.71 -13.35
N VAL A 21 1.14 4.69 -12.09
CA VAL A 21 1.08 3.53 -11.20
C VAL A 21 0.39 3.93 -9.91
N MET A 22 -0.52 3.08 -9.47
CA MET A 22 -1.08 3.11 -8.12
C MET A 22 -0.82 1.76 -7.46
N VAL A 23 -0.35 1.76 -6.22
CA VAL A 23 -0.12 0.56 -5.42
C VAL A 23 -1.03 0.58 -4.20
N LYS A 24 -1.75 -0.52 -4.00
CA LYS A 24 -2.63 -0.69 -2.85
C LYS A 24 -1.90 -1.50 -1.77
N LEU A 25 -1.69 -0.87 -0.62
CA LEU A 25 -1.25 -1.52 0.60
C LEU A 25 -2.44 -2.31 1.16
N SER A 26 -2.51 -3.61 0.89
CA SER A 26 -3.60 -4.48 1.33
C SER A 26 -3.16 -5.94 1.41
N GLY A 27 -3.79 -6.72 2.29
CA GLY A 27 -3.59 -8.18 2.32
C GLY A 27 -2.17 -8.62 2.65
N ALA A 28 -1.45 -7.88 3.51
CA ALA A 28 -0.07 -8.19 3.89
C ALA A 28 0.10 -9.65 4.39
N TYR A 29 -0.90 -10.17 5.11
CA TYR A 29 -0.94 -11.56 5.59
C TYR A 29 -0.95 -12.63 4.49
N ARG A 30 -1.18 -12.24 3.22
CA ARG A 30 -1.09 -13.16 2.06
C ARG A 30 0.31 -13.21 1.47
N GLN A 31 1.20 -12.29 1.84
CA GLN A 31 2.55 -12.22 1.30
C GLN A 31 3.45 -13.17 2.10
N SER A 32 3.62 -14.39 1.60
CA SER A 32 4.36 -15.46 2.27
C SER A 32 5.82 -15.08 2.52
N GLY A 33 6.08 -14.54 3.72
CA GLY A 33 7.43 -14.23 4.18
C GLY A 33 8.03 -12.93 3.63
N VAL A 34 7.28 -12.05 2.98
CA VAL A 34 7.74 -10.69 2.66
C VAL A 34 7.43 -9.78 3.83
N ASP A 35 8.39 -8.95 4.23
CA ASP A 35 8.15 -7.93 5.25
C ASP A 35 7.36 -6.78 4.62
N ALA A 36 6.10 -6.64 5.05
CA ALA A 36 5.18 -5.64 4.50
C ALA A 36 5.59 -4.21 4.87
N GLU A 37 6.27 -4.02 6.01
CA GLU A 37 6.77 -2.71 6.41
C GLU A 37 7.92 -2.28 5.51
N ASP A 38 8.93 -3.16 5.35
CA ASP A 38 10.05 -2.92 4.43
C ASP A 38 9.55 -2.65 3.00
N LEU A 39 8.55 -3.40 2.54
CA LEU A 39 7.99 -3.23 1.19
C LEU A 39 7.27 -1.90 1.03
N ALA A 40 6.44 -1.49 1.99
CA ALA A 40 5.75 -0.22 1.85
C ALA A 40 6.73 0.96 1.96
N GLN A 41 7.78 0.86 2.79
CA GLN A 41 8.83 1.88 2.85
C GLN A 41 9.58 1.99 1.51
N ALA A 42 9.91 0.86 0.89
CA ALA A 42 10.53 0.85 -0.44
C ALA A 42 9.60 1.48 -1.50
N LEU A 43 8.33 1.10 -1.51
CA LEU A 43 7.32 1.67 -2.43
C LEU A 43 7.11 3.17 -2.19
N LEU A 44 7.11 3.61 -0.93
CA LEU A 44 7.02 5.03 -0.58
C LEU A 44 8.24 5.81 -1.06
N GLY A 45 9.45 5.24 -0.95
CA GLY A 45 10.67 5.86 -1.47
C GLY A 45 10.72 5.91 -3.00
N ASP A 46 10.28 4.83 -3.66
CA ASP A 46 10.35 4.67 -5.12
C ASP A 46 9.26 5.44 -5.88
N LEU A 47 8.04 5.49 -5.34
CA LEU A 47 6.87 6.09 -6.00
C LEU A 47 6.39 7.37 -5.28
N GLY A 48 6.65 7.52 -3.99
CA GLY A 48 6.08 8.61 -3.21
C GLY A 48 4.63 8.35 -2.78
N ALA A 49 4.17 9.15 -1.83
CA ALA A 49 2.90 8.99 -1.15
C ALA A 49 1.68 9.05 -2.07
N SER A 50 1.72 9.87 -3.14
CA SER A 50 0.59 10.09 -4.05
C SER A 50 0.19 8.86 -4.86
N ALA A 51 1.10 7.88 -5.00
CA ALA A 51 0.86 6.64 -5.72
C ALA A 51 0.36 5.51 -4.81
N LEU A 52 0.22 5.75 -3.50
CA LEU A 52 -0.16 4.73 -2.53
C LEU A 52 -1.62 4.85 -2.10
N LEU A 53 -2.27 3.71 -1.92
CA LEU A 53 -3.64 3.55 -1.43
C LEU A 53 -3.65 2.49 -0.34
N TRP A 54 -4.72 2.41 0.44
CA TRP A 54 -4.94 1.28 1.35
C TRP A 54 -6.30 0.63 1.14
N GLY A 55 -6.40 -0.66 1.49
CA GLY A 55 -7.68 -1.29 1.77
C GLY A 55 -7.53 -2.53 2.63
N SER A 56 -8.58 -2.86 3.37
CA SER A 56 -8.54 -3.93 4.38
C SER A 56 -8.36 -5.35 3.82
N ASP A 57 -8.69 -5.57 2.54
CA ASP A 57 -8.86 -6.91 1.95
C ASP A 57 -10.01 -7.72 2.60
N TRP A 58 -10.99 -7.06 3.23
CA TRP A 58 -12.19 -7.71 3.77
C TRP A 58 -12.97 -8.43 2.65
N PRO A 59 -13.53 -9.64 2.86
CA PRO A 59 -13.68 -10.36 4.13
C PRO A 59 -12.47 -11.22 4.55
N HIS A 60 -11.28 -10.95 4.03
CA HIS A 60 -10.07 -11.71 4.31
C HIS A 60 -10.19 -13.18 3.91
N THR A 61 -10.76 -13.45 2.73
CA THR A 61 -11.09 -14.81 2.27
C THR A 61 -9.94 -15.81 2.43
N GLY A 62 -10.20 -16.92 3.13
CA GLY A 62 -9.21 -17.95 3.49
C GLY A 62 -8.40 -17.65 4.77
N TYR A 63 -8.62 -16.49 5.39
CA TYR A 63 -7.93 -16.02 6.60
C TYR A 63 -8.91 -15.45 7.64
N GLU A 64 -10.22 -15.68 7.49
CA GLU A 64 -11.31 -15.12 8.28
C GLU A 64 -11.15 -15.35 9.79
N ALA A 65 -10.56 -16.49 10.17
CA ALA A 65 -10.33 -16.85 11.58
C ALA A 65 -9.13 -16.10 12.21
N SER A 66 -8.26 -15.51 11.39
CA SER A 66 -6.98 -14.93 11.84
C SER A 66 -6.86 -13.43 11.60
N GLN A 67 -7.73 -12.87 10.75
CA GLN A 67 -7.66 -11.47 10.33
C GLN A 67 -8.99 -10.77 10.58
N ASN A 68 -8.91 -9.50 10.98
CA ASN A 68 -10.05 -8.61 11.04
C ASN A 68 -9.68 -7.18 10.63
N TYR A 69 -10.71 -6.36 10.45
CA TYR A 69 -10.55 -4.98 9.97
C TYR A 69 -9.65 -4.13 10.88
N SER A 70 -9.84 -4.18 12.20
CA SER A 70 -9.11 -3.31 13.13
C SER A 70 -7.62 -3.67 13.20
N GLN A 71 -7.29 -4.96 13.10
CA GLN A 71 -5.91 -5.43 12.96
C GLN A 71 -5.26 -4.84 11.70
N GLN A 72 -5.90 -4.98 10.54
CA GLN A 72 -5.33 -4.49 9.28
C GLN A 72 -5.16 -2.97 9.25
N LEU A 73 -6.10 -2.23 9.83
CA LEU A 73 -5.98 -0.79 9.95
C LEU A 73 -4.84 -0.40 10.92
N SER A 74 -4.70 -1.11 12.05
CA SER A 74 -3.63 -0.88 13.02
C SER A 74 -2.24 -1.07 12.39
N GLU A 75 -2.05 -2.11 11.59
CA GLU A 75 -0.79 -2.34 10.87
C GLU A 75 -0.46 -1.20 9.89
N LEU A 76 -1.46 -0.69 9.17
CA LEU A 76 -1.26 0.53 8.36
C LEU A 76 -0.86 1.71 9.24
N MET A 77 -1.54 1.96 10.35
CA MET A 77 -1.24 3.14 11.17
C MET A 77 0.16 3.10 11.79
N LYS A 78 0.71 1.91 12.07
CA LYS A 78 2.12 1.76 12.48
C LYS A 78 3.08 2.15 11.35
N LEU A 79 2.78 1.69 10.15
CA LEU A 79 3.56 1.96 8.94
C LEU A 79 3.53 3.44 8.55
N VAL A 80 2.38 4.07 8.76
CA VAL A 80 2.08 5.44 8.38
C VAL A 80 2.03 6.33 9.63
N ASN A 81 3.18 6.47 10.29
CA ASN A 81 3.33 7.25 11.53
C ASN A 81 3.30 8.79 11.32
N ASP A 82 2.62 9.25 10.26
CA ASP A 82 2.45 10.66 9.90
C ASP A 82 0.99 10.91 9.48
N GLN A 83 0.40 11.99 10.00
CA GLN A 83 -1.01 12.31 9.77
C GLN A 83 -1.29 12.71 8.32
N ASN A 84 -0.35 13.40 7.66
CA ASN A 84 -0.52 13.81 6.27
C ASN A 84 -0.43 12.59 5.35
N LEU A 85 0.55 11.72 5.58
CA LEU A 85 0.73 10.49 4.83
C LEU A 85 -0.48 9.55 4.98
N SER A 86 -1.01 9.40 6.20
CA SER A 86 -2.22 8.59 6.43
C SER A 86 -3.45 9.21 5.74
N GLN A 87 -3.61 10.53 5.78
CA GLN A 87 -4.68 11.23 5.04
C GLN A 87 -4.56 11.03 3.52
N GLN A 88 -3.35 11.02 2.96
CA GLN A 88 -3.15 10.77 1.54
C GLN A 88 -3.58 9.35 1.17
N ILE A 89 -3.05 8.36 1.88
CA ILE A 89 -3.26 6.94 1.58
C ILE A 89 -4.71 6.49 1.82
N LEU A 90 -5.35 6.99 2.88
CA LEU A 90 -6.71 6.57 3.27
C LEU A 90 -7.82 7.36 2.57
N SER A 91 -7.54 8.59 2.11
CA SER A 91 -8.60 9.49 1.64
C SER A 91 -8.26 10.20 0.34
N LYS A 92 -7.22 11.03 0.31
CA LYS A 92 -6.98 11.93 -0.83
C LYS A 92 -6.66 11.17 -2.13
N ASN A 93 -5.81 10.15 -2.04
CA ASN A 93 -5.40 9.39 -3.21
C ASN A 93 -6.55 8.52 -3.75
N PRO A 94 -7.31 7.76 -2.92
CA PRO A 94 -8.53 7.09 -3.38
C PRO A 94 -9.55 8.06 -4.02
N GLN A 95 -9.77 9.23 -3.40
CA GLN A 95 -10.68 10.23 -3.92
C GLN A 95 -10.26 10.69 -5.33
N ASN A 96 -8.97 10.97 -5.51
CA ASN A 96 -8.43 11.36 -6.81
C ASN A 96 -8.52 10.22 -7.82
N LEU A 97 -8.20 8.98 -7.44
CA LEU A 97 -8.20 7.86 -8.37
C LEU A 97 -9.59 7.49 -8.87
N TYR A 98 -10.57 7.41 -7.97
CA TYR A 98 -11.88 6.84 -8.29
C TYR A 98 -12.94 7.90 -8.62
N TRP A 99 -12.77 9.15 -8.15
CA TRP A 99 -13.79 10.21 -8.26
C TRP A 99 -13.28 11.48 -8.95
N SER A 100 -12.02 11.56 -9.38
CA SER A 100 -11.63 12.68 -10.24
C SER A 100 -12.34 12.54 -11.59
N LYS A 101 -12.99 13.62 -12.04
CA LYS A 101 -13.51 13.68 -13.40
C LYS A 101 -12.31 13.82 -14.32
N ILE A 102 -12.28 13.01 -15.39
CA ILE A 102 -11.40 13.27 -16.53
C ILE A 102 -11.76 14.68 -17.00
N GLN A 103 -10.83 15.62 -16.87
CA GLN A 103 -10.93 16.93 -17.53
C GLN A 103 -10.63 16.78 -19.02
#